data_AF-A0A7Y4C2F6-F1
#
_entry.id   AF-A0A7Y4C2F6-F1
#
_cell.length_a   1.000
_cell.length_b   1.000
_cell.length_c   1.000
_cell.angle_alpha   90.00
_cell.angle_beta   90.00
_cell.angle_gamma   90.00
#
_symmetry.space_group_name_H-M   'P 1'
#
loop_
_entity.id
_entity.type
_entity.pdbx_description
1 polymer ?
#
loop_
_entity_poly.entity_id
_entity_poly.type
_entity_poly.pdbx_seq_one_letter_code
_entity_poly.pdbx_strand_id
1 'polypeptide(L)'
;MKSKQAAKYFHGEEGYNCAQAVLKAYQSNSGMSELTIRSATVAGGGRAKDGVCGALYAAQIILGDPEAMKTVDQQFTALTGSNKCSDIKKSECGCREFVAHAAKLTEPYLDNVDGNNSDYRTAREQREIEMLPQPSETPAK
;
A
#
# COMPACT_ATOMS: atom_id res chain seq x y z
N MET A 1 -0.56 -9.56 -14.22
CA MET A 1 -1.63 -8.99 -13.37
C MET A 1 -1.13 -8.84 -11.95
N LYS A 2 -1.00 -7.60 -11.50
CA LYS A 2 -0.49 -7.25 -10.17
C LYS A 2 -1.37 -7.76 -9.04
N SER A 3 -2.67 -7.89 -9.28
CA SER A 3 -3.63 -8.51 -8.34
C SER A 3 -3.22 -9.91 -7.87
N LYS A 4 -2.92 -10.82 -8.80
CA LYS A 4 -2.47 -12.19 -8.49
C LYS A 4 -1.12 -12.21 -7.78
N GLN A 5 -0.22 -11.33 -8.18
CA GLN A 5 1.11 -11.23 -7.59
C GLN A 5 1.06 -10.72 -6.15
N ALA A 6 0.33 -9.64 -5.89
CA ALA A 6 0.10 -9.13 -4.53
C ALA A 6 -0.59 -10.17 -3.65
N ALA A 7 -1.63 -10.82 -4.17
CA ALA A 7 -2.30 -11.89 -3.43
C ALA A 7 -1.35 -13.04 -3.09
N LYS A 8 -0.39 -13.40 -3.96
CA LYS A 8 0.63 -14.43 -3.69
C LYS A 8 1.60 -14.01 -2.58
N TYR A 9 2.05 -12.76 -2.59
CA TYR A 9 2.96 -12.24 -1.56
C TYR A 9 2.32 -12.18 -0.17
N PHE A 10 1.01 -11.94 -0.09
CA PHE A 10 0.30 -11.91 1.19
C PHE A 10 0.35 -13.26 1.91
N HIS A 11 0.98 -13.27 3.09
CA HIS A 11 1.33 -14.48 3.85
C HIS A 11 1.97 -15.56 2.95
N GLY A 12 2.78 -15.12 1.97
CA GLY A 12 3.60 -15.98 1.12
C GLY A 12 4.89 -16.40 1.82
N GLU A 13 5.91 -16.72 1.04
CA GLU A 13 7.21 -17.20 1.53
C GLU A 13 7.87 -16.23 2.51
N GLU A 14 7.78 -14.92 2.23
CA GLU A 14 8.37 -13.87 3.05
C GLU A 14 7.48 -13.44 4.23
N GLY A 15 6.27 -14.01 4.37
CA GLY A 15 5.36 -13.70 5.47
C GLY A 15 4.78 -12.28 5.44
N TYR A 16 4.71 -11.65 4.26
CA TYR A 16 4.27 -10.25 4.14
C TYR A 16 2.84 -10.01 4.60
N ASN A 17 2.62 -8.88 5.28
CA ASN A 17 1.28 -8.38 5.58
C ASN A 17 0.59 -7.76 4.34
N CYS A 18 -0.62 -7.24 4.52
CA CYS A 18 -1.41 -6.66 3.42
C CYS A 18 -0.76 -5.45 2.73
N ALA A 19 -0.11 -4.54 3.47
CA ALA A 19 0.59 -3.39 2.90
C ALA A 19 1.85 -3.81 2.14
N GLN A 20 2.67 -4.65 2.79
CA GLN A 20 3.93 -5.16 2.22
C GLN A 20 3.70 -5.93 0.91
N ALA A 21 2.64 -6.75 0.86
CA ALA A 21 2.31 -7.53 -0.32
C ALA A 21 1.99 -6.65 -1.55
N VAL A 22 1.26 -5.55 -1.35
CA VAL A 22 0.94 -4.58 -2.42
C VAL A 22 2.20 -3.80 -2.84
N LEU A 23 2.98 -3.29 -1.88
CA LEU A 23 4.24 -2.60 -2.18
C LEU A 23 5.21 -3.49 -2.96
N LYS A 24 5.36 -4.76 -2.54
CA LYS A 24 6.23 -5.73 -3.21
C LYS A 24 5.76 -6.05 -4.63
N ALA A 25 4.45 -6.18 -4.84
CA ALA A 25 3.91 -6.41 -6.18
C ALA A 25 4.23 -5.26 -7.14
N TYR A 26 4.27 -4.02 -6.65
CA TYR A 26 4.55 -2.84 -7.46
C TYR A 26 5.98 -2.33 -7.41
N GLN A 27 6.89 -3.01 -6.69
CA GLN A 27 8.26 -2.55 -6.48
C GLN A 27 8.98 -2.16 -7.76
N SER A 28 8.88 -2.97 -8.82
CA SER A 28 9.50 -2.69 -10.12
C SER A 28 8.92 -1.46 -10.84
N ASN A 29 7.65 -1.13 -10.58
CA ASN A 29 6.93 -0.03 -11.22
C ASN A 29 7.13 1.29 -10.45
N SER A 30 7.03 1.24 -9.12
CA SER A 30 7.15 2.41 -8.26
C SER A 30 8.61 2.73 -7.91
N GLY A 31 9.51 1.74 -8.04
CA GLY A 31 10.88 1.82 -7.55
C GLY A 31 11.00 1.99 -6.04
N MET A 32 9.95 1.63 -5.29
CA MET A 32 9.99 1.61 -3.82
C MET A 32 11.15 0.73 -3.34
N SER A 33 11.89 1.24 -2.37
CA SER A 33 13.05 0.52 -1.83
C SER A 33 12.62 -0.73 -1.06
N GLU A 34 13.50 -1.73 -1.01
CA GLU A 34 13.31 -2.90 -0.14
C GLU A 34 13.13 -2.50 1.33
N LEU A 35 13.81 -1.43 1.76
CA LEU A 35 13.68 -0.92 3.13
C LEU A 35 12.25 -0.44 3.41
N THR A 36 11.63 0.28 2.47
CA THR A 36 10.22 0.72 2.56
C THR A 36 9.28 -0.47 2.69
N ILE A 37 9.46 -1.49 1.84
CA ILE A 37 8.64 -2.72 1.88
C ILE A 37 8.79 -3.43 3.22
N ARG A 38 10.01 -3.55 3.75
CA ARG A 38 10.24 -4.17 5.07
C ARG A 38 9.67 -3.34 6.21
N SER A 39 9.71 -2.01 6.10
CA SER A 39 9.24 -1.10 7.15
C SER A 39 7.71 -1.02 7.21
N ALA A 40 7.01 -1.34 6.11
CA ALA A 40 5.55 -1.38 6.05
C ALA A 40 4.87 -2.49 6.91
N THR A 41 5.64 -3.21 7.75
CA THR A 41 5.09 -4.08 8.82
C THR A 41 4.14 -3.30 9.74
N VAL A 42 4.41 -2.01 9.97
CA VAL A 42 3.61 -1.11 10.82
C VAL A 42 2.20 -0.85 10.28
N ALA A 43 1.96 -1.05 8.97
CA ALA A 43 0.66 -0.82 8.34
C ALA A 43 -0.24 -2.08 8.28
N GLY A 44 0.16 -3.17 8.94
CA GLY A 44 -0.60 -4.43 8.98
C GLY A 44 -1.68 -4.48 10.06
N GLY A 45 -2.78 -5.21 9.79
CA GLY A 45 -3.81 -5.49 10.79
C GLY A 45 -4.66 -4.29 11.21
N GLY A 46 -4.74 -3.26 10.36
CA GLY A 46 -5.49 -2.02 10.64
C GLY A 46 -4.71 -0.97 11.42
N ARG A 47 -3.37 -1.07 11.43
CA ARG A 47 -2.47 -0.10 12.06
C ARG A 47 -1.96 0.98 11.11
N ALA A 48 -2.37 0.95 9.84
CA ALA A 48 -2.13 2.08 8.95
C ALA A 48 -2.81 3.34 9.50
N LYS A 49 -2.35 4.50 9.03
CA LYS A 49 -2.87 5.81 9.43
C LYS A 49 -4.40 5.84 9.39
N ASP A 50 -5.01 6.39 10.43
CA ASP A 50 -6.47 6.47 10.63
C ASP A 50 -7.21 5.13 10.56
N GLY A 51 -6.53 3.99 10.76
CA GLY A 51 -7.13 2.66 10.70
C GLY A 51 -7.49 2.17 9.30
N VAL A 52 -6.95 2.82 8.26
CA VAL A 52 -7.18 2.45 6.85
C VAL A 52 -6.68 1.01 6.59
N CYS A 53 -7.30 0.33 5.63
CA CYS A 53 -6.82 -0.96 5.15
C CYS A 53 -5.37 -0.85 4.66
N GLY A 54 -4.47 -1.69 5.19
CA GLY A 54 -3.04 -1.63 4.83
C GLY A 54 -2.78 -1.83 3.33
N ALA A 55 -3.60 -2.63 2.64
CA ALA A 55 -3.49 -2.81 1.18
C ALA A 55 -3.84 -1.52 0.42
N LEU A 56 -4.90 -0.82 0.83
CA LEU A 56 -5.31 0.46 0.24
C LEU A 56 -4.30 1.57 0.57
N TYR A 57 -3.82 1.61 1.81
CA TYR A 57 -2.80 2.56 2.23
C TYR A 57 -1.51 2.41 1.42
N ALA A 58 -1.06 1.17 1.17
CA ALA A 58 0.07 0.91 0.29
C ALA A 58 -0.19 1.39 -1.15
N ALA A 59 -1.38 1.17 -1.71
CA ALA A 59 -1.75 1.70 -3.01
C ALA A 59 -1.64 3.23 -3.05
N GLN A 60 -2.15 3.93 -2.03
CA GLN A 60 -2.08 5.38 -1.94
C GLN A 60 -0.63 5.89 -1.90
N ILE A 61 0.25 5.22 -1.14
CA ILE A 61 1.68 5.53 -1.12
C ILE A 61 2.34 5.33 -2.48
N ILE A 62 1.97 4.27 -3.22
CA ILE A 62 2.52 4.03 -4.56
C ILE A 62 2.08 5.13 -5.55
N LEU A 63 0.81 5.51 -5.50
CA LEU A 63 0.22 6.50 -6.41
C LEU A 63 0.79 7.89 -6.16
N GLY A 64 0.61 8.44 -4.95
CA GLY A 64 1.06 9.78 -4.56
C GLY A 64 0.38 10.94 -5.28
N ASP A 65 -0.33 10.68 -6.37
CA ASP A 65 -1.24 11.61 -7.02
C ASP A 65 -2.59 11.66 -6.25
N PRO A 66 -3.01 12.83 -5.75
CA PRO A 66 -4.24 12.95 -4.96
C PRO A 66 -5.52 12.50 -5.68
N GLU A 67 -5.62 12.71 -7.00
CA GLU A 67 -6.81 12.32 -7.76
C GLU A 67 -6.89 10.81 -7.94
N ALA A 68 -5.78 10.16 -8.26
CA ALA A 68 -5.66 8.71 -8.32
C ALA A 68 -5.91 8.08 -6.96
N MET A 69 -5.32 8.61 -5.89
CA MET A 69 -5.53 8.14 -4.51
C MET A 69 -7.01 8.20 -4.12
N LYS A 70 -7.68 9.32 -4.41
CA LYS A 70 -9.11 9.49 -4.14
C LYS A 70 -9.96 8.51 -4.95
N THR A 71 -9.65 8.33 -6.23
CA THR A 71 -10.40 7.41 -7.10
C THR A 71 -10.25 5.97 -6.63
N VAL A 72 -9.03 5.54 -6.30
CA VAL A 72 -8.76 4.19 -5.80
C VAL A 72 -9.40 3.95 -4.43
N ASP A 73 -9.41 4.94 -3.52
CA ASP A 73 -10.13 4.85 -2.25
C ASP A 73 -11.63 4.66 -2.44
N GLN A 74 -12.25 5.45 -3.33
CA GLN A 74 -13.68 5.36 -3.64
C GLN A 74 -14.04 4.00 -4.27
N GLN A 75 -13.25 3.55 -5.23
CA GLN A 75 -13.46 2.25 -5.88
C GLN A 75 -13.26 1.08 -4.92
N PHE A 76 -12.24 1.17 -4.05
CA PHE A 76 -12.00 0.17 -3.02
C PHE A 76 -13.18 0.11 -2.06
N THR A 77 -13.61 1.26 -1.53
CA THR A 77 -14.76 1.38 -0.63
C THR A 77 -16.05 0.87 -1.25
N ALA A 78 -16.28 1.13 -2.54
CA ALA A 78 -17.45 0.61 -3.25
C ALA A 78 -17.45 -0.93 -3.35
N LEU A 79 -16.27 -1.56 -3.43
CA LEU A 79 -16.14 -3.03 -3.49
C LEU A 79 -16.19 -3.69 -2.12
N THR A 80 -15.64 -3.04 -1.09
CA THR A 80 -15.45 -3.64 0.25
C THR A 80 -16.44 -3.14 1.29
N GLY A 81 -17.19 -2.08 1.00
CA GLY A 81 -18.11 -1.40 1.91
C GLY A 81 -17.47 -0.38 2.86
N SER A 82 -16.14 -0.39 3.02
CA SER A 82 -15.40 0.59 3.84
C SER A 82 -13.92 0.61 3.48
N ASN A 83 -13.24 1.74 3.69
CA ASN A 83 -11.78 1.82 3.62
C ASN A 83 -11.09 1.48 4.95
N LYS A 84 -11.84 1.33 6.05
CA LYS A 84 -11.30 1.02 7.38
C LYS A 84 -11.17 -0.48 7.57
N CYS A 85 -9.99 -0.89 8.05
CA CYS A 85 -9.70 -2.30 8.26
C CYS A 85 -10.64 -2.93 9.30
N SER A 86 -10.99 -2.20 10.36
CA SER A 86 -11.91 -2.67 11.41
C SER A 86 -13.27 -3.09 10.89
N ASP A 87 -13.72 -2.47 9.82
CA ASP A 87 -15.07 -2.60 9.29
C ASP A 87 -15.10 -3.76 8.29
N ILE A 88 -14.12 -3.81 7.38
CA ILE A 88 -14.09 -4.81 6.31
C ILE A 88 -13.51 -6.16 6.75
N LYS A 89 -12.65 -6.21 7.78
CA LYS A 89 -12.03 -7.48 8.23
C LYS A 89 -13.03 -8.50 8.78
N LYS A 90 -14.26 -8.07 9.05
CA LYS A 90 -15.36 -8.91 9.54
C LYS A 90 -16.23 -9.44 8.39
N SER A 91 -16.00 -8.98 7.16
CA SER A 91 -16.72 -9.48 5.99
C SER A 91 -16.31 -10.92 5.66
N GLU A 92 -17.11 -11.62 4.86
CA GLU A 92 -16.77 -12.96 4.37
C GLU A 92 -15.52 -12.96 3.48
N CYS A 93 -15.22 -11.81 2.86
CA CYS A 93 -14.02 -11.59 2.07
C CYS A 93 -12.78 -11.43 2.98
N GLY A 94 -11.78 -12.28 2.77
CA GLY A 94 -10.55 -12.25 3.55
C GLY A 94 -9.56 -11.17 3.09
N CYS A 95 -8.59 -10.82 3.95
CA CYS A 95 -7.53 -9.84 3.64
C CYS A 95 -6.80 -10.11 2.31
N ARG A 96 -6.70 -11.38 1.88
CA ARG A 96 -6.09 -11.75 0.60
C ARG A 96 -6.84 -11.17 -0.60
N GLU A 97 -8.17 -11.08 -0.53
CA GLU A 97 -8.99 -10.49 -1.58
C GLU A 97 -8.86 -8.97 -1.61
N PHE A 98 -8.84 -8.32 -0.44
CA PHE A 98 -8.57 -6.89 -0.35
C PHE A 98 -7.20 -6.49 -0.92
N VAL A 99 -6.18 -7.33 -0.69
CA VAL A 99 -4.87 -7.18 -1.32
C VAL A 99 -4.99 -7.26 -2.85
N ALA A 100 -5.72 -8.23 -3.37
CA ALA A 100 -5.94 -8.38 -4.81
C ALA A 100 -6.70 -7.19 -5.41
N HIS A 101 -7.74 -6.69 -4.72
CA HIS A 101 -8.53 -5.53 -5.14
C HIS A 101 -7.70 -4.26 -5.16
N ALA A 102 -7.04 -3.92 -4.06
CA ALA A 102 -6.18 -2.73 -4.00
C ALA A 102 -5.12 -2.77 -5.11
N ALA A 103 -4.46 -3.92 -5.29
CA ALA A 103 -3.48 -4.07 -6.35
C ALA A 103 -4.11 -3.91 -7.74
N LYS A 104 -5.28 -4.48 -8.02
CA LYS A 104 -5.97 -4.31 -9.31
C LYS A 104 -6.33 -2.85 -9.60
N LEU A 105 -6.88 -2.14 -8.61
CA LEU A 105 -7.32 -0.74 -8.77
C LEU A 105 -6.14 0.22 -8.99
N THR A 106 -4.94 -0.16 -8.54
CA THR A 106 -3.72 0.64 -8.71
C THR A 106 -3.14 0.53 -10.13
N GLU A 107 -3.37 -0.60 -10.81
CA GLU A 107 -2.71 -0.96 -12.09
C GLU A 107 -2.82 0.12 -13.18
N PRO A 108 -4.02 0.71 -13.46
CA PRO A 108 -4.19 1.70 -14.53
C PRO A 108 -3.36 2.98 -14.37
N TYR A 109 -2.97 3.31 -13.14
CA TYR A 109 -2.24 4.53 -12.81
C TYR A 109 -0.72 4.35 -12.86
N LEU A 110 -0.23 3.12 -13.04
CA LEU A 110 1.20 2.80 -13.03
C LEU A 110 1.70 2.20 -14.34
N ASP A 111 0.81 1.78 -15.24
CA ASP A 111 1.17 1.29 -16.57
C ASP A 111 1.78 2.39 -17.48
N ASN A 112 1.76 3.66 -17.05
CA ASN A 112 2.33 4.81 -17.77
C ASN A 112 3.36 5.62 -16.96
N VAL A 113 3.78 5.15 -15.78
CA VAL A 113 4.77 5.87 -14.98
C VAL A 113 6.16 5.41 -15.40
N ASP A 114 6.86 6.25 -16.18
CA ASP A 114 8.29 6.11 -16.37
C ASP A 114 8.97 6.34 -15.01
N GLY A 115 9.62 5.31 -14.48
CA GLY A 115 10.39 5.40 -13.23
C GLY A 115 11.54 6.43 -13.28
N ASN A 116 11.81 7.02 -14.44
CA ASN A 116 12.73 8.14 -14.64
C ASN A 116 12.08 9.53 -14.59
N ASN A 117 10.76 9.65 -14.45
CA ASN A 117 10.11 10.94 -14.24
C ASN A 117 10.60 11.55 -12.91
N SER A 118 11.37 12.65 -12.99
CA SER A 118 12.02 13.26 -11.82
C SER A 118 11.01 13.68 -10.76
N ASP A 119 9.83 14.13 -11.18
CA ASP A 119 8.81 14.64 -10.28
C ASP A 119 8.19 13.49 -9.49
N TYR A 120 7.99 12.32 -10.11
CA TYR A 120 7.56 11.11 -9.42
C TYR A 120 8.65 10.59 -8.46
N ARG A 121 9.93 10.66 -8.85
CA ARG A 121 11.07 10.19 -8.03
C ARG A 121 11.24 11.01 -6.75
N THR A 122 11.27 12.34 -6.84
CA THR A 122 11.39 13.20 -5.66
C THR A 122 10.16 13.10 -4.76
N ALA A 123 8.96 13.04 -5.34
CA ALA A 123 7.73 12.81 -4.57
C ALA A 123 7.68 11.41 -3.94
N ARG A 124 8.35 10.40 -4.51
CA ARG A 124 8.44 9.06 -3.91
C ARG A 124 9.27 9.06 -2.64
N GLU A 125 10.46 9.67 -2.66
CA GLU A 125 11.35 9.72 -1.49
C GLU A 125 10.63 10.33 -0.27
N GLN A 126 9.85 11.39 -0.49
CA GLN A 126 9.02 12.00 0.56
C GLN A 126 7.97 11.03 1.13
N ARG A 127 7.37 10.20 0.29
CA ARG A 127 6.34 9.21 0.68
C ARG A 127 6.96 7.99 1.38
N GLU A 128 8.19 7.61 1.04
CA GLU A 128 8.90 6.55 1.74
C GLU A 128 9.15 6.91 3.21
N ILE A 129 9.41 8.19 3.52
CA ILE A 129 9.58 8.68 4.89
C ILE A 129 8.34 8.38 5.76
N GLU A 130 7.12 8.40 5.21
CA GLU A 130 5.89 8.07 5.96
C GLU A 130 5.82 6.59 6.36
N MET A 131 6.56 5.72 5.65
CA MET A 131 6.64 4.28 5.92
C MET A 131 7.89 3.88 6.73
N LEU A 132 8.88 4.76 6.82
CA LEU A 132 10.09 4.53 7.61
C LEU A 132 9.83 4.81 9.10
N PRO A 133 10.46 4.04 10.01
CA PRO A 133 10.43 4.37 11.42
C PRO A 133 11.01 5.77 11.61
N GLN A 134 10.19 6.67 12.17
CA GLN A 134 10.65 8.01 12.54
C GLN A 134 11.80 7.84 13.55
N PRO A 135 12.87 8.64 13.47
CA PRO A 135 13.89 8.63 14.51
C PRO A 135 13.18 8.86 15.84
N SER A 136 13.29 7.89 16.75
CA SER A 136 12.69 7.99 18.07
C SER A 136 13.17 9.30 18.69
N GLU A 137 12.24 10.23 18.92
CA GLU A 137 12.48 11.34 19.82
C GLU A 137 12.92 10.69 21.13
N THR A 138 14.22 10.80 21.42
CA THR A 138 14.76 10.28 22.67
C THR A 138 14.07 11.12 23.74
N PRO A 139 13.32 10.53 24.69
CA PRO A 139 12.76 11.32 25.76
C PRO A 139 13.95 11.96 26.48
N ALA A 140 14.00 13.30 26.47
CA ALA A 140 14.94 14.05 27.25
C ALA A 140 14.82 13.55 28.69
N LYS A 141 15.92 12.99 29.21
CA LYS A 141 16.05 12.62 30.62
C LYS A 141 16.00 13.86 31.50
#